data_AF-A0A9D6ZI89-F1
#
_entry.id   AF-A0A9D6ZI89-F1
#
_cell.length_a   1.000
_cell.length_b   1.000
_cell.length_c   1.000
_cell.angle_alpha   90.00
_cell.angle_beta   90.00
_cell.angle_gamma   90.00
#
_symmetry.space_group_name_H-M   'P 1'
#
loop_
_entity.id
_entity.type
_entity.pdbx_description
1 polymer ?
#
loop_
_entity_poly.entity_id
_entity_poly.type
_entity_poly.pdbx_seq_one_letter_code
_entity_poly.pdbx_strand_id
1 'polypeptide(L)'
;DGDTTPDSQDDDSDADSIDDSAEAGDLDCETEPYDSDNDTVPDFRDLDSDGNTISDTEEGDVDPDGDGAGNFRDVDDDGDTVLDIQEVGDDPLHPIDTDEDAIPDYRDSDADGDTIFDRAEGSTDRDGDTVPNFRDDDSDGDGYLDREEAGDDDPATAPRSTDDDGTPDFLDMDSDGEGLPDSQERDAGTDPLDSDSDDDGWDDLAEWAHPTADPTDPGSGIPDDDYYLILPPGDPPVERDLDFGTNISVADVFFLVDTTGSMGGEISTIKSNLSSIIIPEIRRRIPDAAIGVGQHADFPTGSYGSGPDLAYQLLQTMTLDVPTAQAAVDSIPNCYGDDWAESQVEALYQTMTGEGLGSWVPAYAGPDCRGAPCFRSGALPIILMFTDAPMHNGPPGTVGETYSGITPAPHVWSDAIDAANRMHGKVLGMSSEGGTGGEGWQDLEATVIATGAVDLDGIPIMFDIGYGGEGLSTGVVDSIEMLATRVPFDVDTFTEDDPGDPLGIDATCFIRRITPLRWIGPTGIENDPASAAGKDESTFYEVLPGATVEFTVQFQNVDCFAGDEYARVFLATIVVQGDHVTRLDERVVLIIVPAVELPFG
;
A
#
# COMPACT_ATOMS: atom_id res chain seq x y z
N ASP A 1 59.22 17.71 -49.85
CA ASP A 1 58.36 18.75 -50.47
C ASP A 1 58.36 18.78 -52.03
N GLY A 2 59.35 18.18 -52.71
CA GLY A 2 59.47 18.21 -54.18
C GLY A 2 60.32 19.35 -54.75
N ASP A 3 61.12 20.04 -53.93
CA ASP A 3 62.00 21.15 -54.33
C ASP A 3 63.29 20.73 -55.06
N THR A 4 63.54 19.41 -55.18
CA THR A 4 64.72 18.74 -55.77
C THR A 4 65.96 18.61 -54.87
N THR A 5 65.89 19.10 -53.64
CA THR A 5 66.82 18.82 -52.55
C THR A 5 66.54 17.38 -52.06
N PRO A 6 67.57 16.53 -51.89
CA PRO A 6 67.37 15.23 -51.25
C PRO A 6 67.22 15.42 -49.74
N ASP A 7 66.23 14.80 -49.12
CA ASP A 7 65.86 14.90 -47.69
C ASP A 7 67.08 14.94 -46.75
N SER A 8 68.08 14.07 -46.96
CA SER A 8 69.37 14.09 -46.22
C SER A 8 70.20 15.41 -46.26
N GLN A 9 69.79 16.38 -47.06
CA GLN A 9 70.38 17.71 -47.27
C GLN A 9 69.32 18.80 -47.24
N ASP A 10 68.07 18.43 -46.99
CA ASP A 10 67.01 19.36 -46.63
C ASP A 10 67.04 19.55 -45.11
N ASP A 11 66.68 20.73 -44.66
CA ASP A 11 66.53 20.98 -43.21
C ASP A 11 65.04 20.85 -42.78
N ASP A 12 64.12 20.78 -43.75
CA ASP A 12 62.65 20.67 -43.62
C ASP A 12 62.11 19.89 -44.86
N SER A 13 61.96 18.58 -44.71
CA SER A 13 61.82 17.62 -45.81
C SER A 13 60.40 17.50 -46.37
N ASP A 14 59.36 17.91 -45.66
CA ASP A 14 57.95 17.97 -46.10
C ASP A 14 57.45 19.40 -46.35
N ALA A 15 58.21 20.42 -45.92
CA ALA A 15 57.94 21.85 -46.04
C ALA A 15 56.76 22.34 -45.20
N ASP A 16 56.61 21.78 -44.00
CA ASP A 16 55.60 22.12 -43.01
C ASP A 16 56.06 23.27 -42.06
N SER A 17 57.34 23.68 -42.15
CA SER A 17 58.00 24.70 -41.31
C SER A 17 58.53 24.22 -39.95
N ILE A 18 58.56 22.91 -39.70
CA ILE A 18 59.27 22.25 -38.63
C ILE A 18 60.60 21.71 -39.20
N ASP A 19 61.69 21.76 -38.42
CA ASP A 19 62.99 21.28 -38.91
C ASP A 19 63.04 19.74 -38.71
N ASP A 20 63.59 18.98 -39.68
CA ASP A 20 63.82 17.51 -39.62
C ASP A 20 64.47 17.04 -38.31
N SER A 21 65.23 17.93 -37.66
CA SER A 21 65.91 17.65 -36.39
C SER A 21 65.02 17.67 -35.15
N ALA A 22 63.86 18.35 -35.20
CA ALA A 22 62.83 18.32 -34.17
C ALA A 22 61.97 17.05 -34.30
N GLU A 23 61.67 16.65 -35.53
CA GLU A 23 60.88 15.47 -35.91
C GLU A 23 61.67 14.16 -35.81
N ALA A 24 63.01 14.23 -35.74
CA ALA A 24 63.86 13.05 -35.62
C ALA A 24 63.63 12.20 -34.35
N GLY A 25 62.87 12.70 -33.36
CA GLY A 25 62.59 12.04 -32.08
C GLY A 25 63.77 12.07 -31.08
N ASP A 26 65.01 11.91 -31.56
CA ASP A 26 66.21 12.00 -30.73
C ASP A 26 67.47 12.48 -31.49
N LEU A 27 68.60 12.59 -30.76
CA LEU A 27 69.88 13.04 -31.32
C LEU A 27 70.82 11.89 -31.74
N ASP A 28 70.41 10.63 -31.60
CA ASP A 28 71.20 9.44 -31.91
C ASP A 28 71.03 9.05 -33.38
N CYS A 29 72.01 9.35 -34.21
CA CYS A 29 71.96 9.02 -35.65
C CYS A 29 71.93 7.49 -35.96
N GLU A 30 71.92 6.61 -34.95
CA GLU A 30 71.74 5.16 -35.10
C GLU A 30 70.30 4.69 -34.85
N THR A 31 69.40 5.55 -34.37
CA THR A 31 67.96 5.23 -34.28
C THR A 31 67.31 5.37 -35.66
N GLU A 32 66.29 4.54 -35.90
CA GLU A 32 65.46 4.72 -37.10
C GLU A 32 64.62 5.99 -36.90
N PRO A 33 64.25 6.70 -37.98
CA PRO A 33 63.37 7.86 -37.89
C PRO A 33 62.11 7.55 -37.09
N TYR A 34 61.67 8.52 -36.27
CA TYR A 34 60.42 8.44 -35.52
C TYR A 34 59.22 8.44 -36.48
N ASP A 35 58.15 7.79 -36.06
CA ASP A 35 56.91 7.53 -36.80
C ASP A 35 55.82 7.45 -35.72
N SER A 36 55.28 8.61 -35.36
CA SER A 36 54.40 8.82 -34.19
C SER A 36 53.10 8.01 -34.32
N ASP A 37 52.38 8.15 -35.43
CA ASP A 37 51.10 7.47 -35.67
C ASP A 37 51.23 6.01 -36.21
N ASN A 38 52.46 5.59 -36.54
CA ASN A 38 52.79 4.27 -37.09
C ASN A 38 52.18 3.97 -38.47
N ASP A 39 51.94 4.97 -39.32
CA ASP A 39 51.42 4.80 -40.68
C ASP A 39 52.47 4.37 -41.72
N THR A 40 53.74 4.32 -41.32
CA THR A 40 54.95 4.02 -42.11
C THR A 40 55.61 5.20 -42.84
N VAL A 41 55.09 6.40 -42.68
CA VAL A 41 55.71 7.67 -43.04
C VAL A 41 56.37 8.22 -41.78
N PRO A 42 57.70 8.37 -41.76
CA PRO A 42 58.35 9.01 -40.62
C PRO A 42 57.98 10.48 -40.50
N ASP A 43 57.91 11.01 -39.28
CA ASP A 43 57.47 12.37 -38.95
C ASP A 43 58.06 13.44 -39.88
N PHE A 44 59.39 13.46 -40.11
CA PHE A 44 60.08 14.40 -41.03
C PHE A 44 59.67 14.33 -42.52
N ARG A 45 58.66 13.52 -42.85
CA ARG A 45 58.06 13.40 -44.19
C ARG A 45 56.54 13.36 -44.13
N ASP A 46 55.97 13.42 -42.94
CA ASP A 46 54.54 13.46 -42.76
C ASP A 46 54.05 14.91 -42.84
N LEU A 47 52.75 15.13 -42.88
CA LEU A 47 52.16 16.46 -42.74
C LEU A 47 51.14 16.51 -41.59
N ASP A 48 51.05 15.42 -40.85
CA ASP A 48 50.09 15.06 -39.79
C ASP A 48 50.72 13.86 -39.04
N SER A 49 51.80 14.11 -38.30
CA SER A 49 52.70 13.06 -37.78
C SER A 49 52.08 12.24 -36.65
N ASP A 50 51.09 12.78 -35.94
CA ASP A 50 50.36 12.11 -34.87
C ASP A 50 49.03 11.48 -35.36
N GLY A 51 48.57 11.86 -36.55
CA GLY A 51 47.41 11.31 -37.23
C GLY A 51 46.07 11.81 -36.67
N ASN A 52 46.04 12.95 -35.97
CA ASN A 52 44.83 13.54 -35.41
C ASN A 52 44.02 14.38 -36.43
N THR A 53 44.51 14.52 -37.67
CA THR A 53 43.91 15.26 -38.80
C THR A 53 44.10 16.78 -38.81
N ILE A 54 44.73 17.34 -37.78
CA ILE A 54 45.36 18.65 -37.82
C ILE A 54 46.72 18.49 -38.50
N SER A 55 47.22 19.54 -39.17
CA SER A 55 48.55 19.45 -39.78
C SER A 55 49.64 19.93 -38.84
N ASP A 56 50.81 19.31 -38.96
CA ASP A 56 52.04 19.67 -38.23
C ASP A 56 52.34 21.19 -38.29
N THR A 57 52.09 21.81 -39.44
CA THR A 57 52.22 23.28 -39.64
C THR A 57 51.29 24.10 -38.75
N GLU A 58 50.06 23.63 -38.54
CA GLU A 58 49.05 24.29 -37.71
C GLU A 58 49.32 24.06 -36.22
N GLU A 59 49.85 22.91 -35.86
CA GLU A 59 50.15 22.54 -34.47
C GLU A 59 51.42 23.21 -33.96
N GLY A 60 52.50 23.08 -34.73
CA GLY A 60 53.83 23.58 -34.42
C GLY A 60 54.62 22.73 -33.41
N ASP A 61 55.82 23.19 -33.08
CA ASP A 61 56.83 22.49 -32.26
C ASP A 61 56.77 22.81 -30.76
N VAL A 62 55.63 23.32 -30.28
CA VAL A 62 55.44 23.62 -28.85
C VAL A 62 55.20 22.33 -28.06
N ASP A 63 55.41 22.38 -26.74
CA ASP A 63 55.28 21.25 -25.80
C ASP A 63 54.62 21.81 -24.51
N PRO A 64 53.28 22.01 -24.51
CA PRO A 64 52.52 22.62 -23.41
C PRO A 64 52.48 21.75 -22.15
N ASP A 65 52.31 20.44 -22.31
CA ASP A 65 52.12 19.48 -21.22
C ASP A 65 53.46 19.05 -20.56
N GLY A 66 54.57 19.20 -21.30
CA GLY A 66 55.94 18.97 -20.83
C GLY A 66 56.38 17.52 -20.85
N ASP A 67 55.74 16.64 -21.62
CA ASP A 67 56.11 15.22 -21.72
C ASP A 67 57.34 14.98 -22.62
N GLY A 68 57.66 15.96 -23.49
CA GLY A 68 58.80 15.97 -24.40
C GLY A 68 58.49 15.55 -25.85
N ALA A 69 57.25 15.20 -26.17
CA ALA A 69 56.69 15.36 -27.50
C ALA A 69 56.36 16.84 -27.75
N GLY A 70 56.24 17.21 -29.02
CA GLY A 70 55.73 18.53 -29.36
C GLY A 70 54.50 18.33 -30.22
N ASN A 71 53.58 19.28 -30.21
CA ASN A 71 52.20 19.03 -30.60
C ASN A 71 52.03 18.34 -31.96
N PHE A 72 52.82 18.74 -32.97
CA PHE A 72 52.82 18.10 -34.28
C PHE A 72 52.97 16.56 -34.29
N ARG A 73 53.48 15.96 -33.20
CA ARG A 73 53.71 14.51 -33.08
C ARG A 73 53.19 13.92 -31.77
N ASP A 74 52.58 14.75 -30.94
CA ASP A 74 51.97 14.32 -29.69
C ASP A 74 50.55 13.85 -29.98
N VAL A 75 50.07 12.83 -29.28
CA VAL A 75 48.73 12.25 -29.52
C VAL A 75 47.72 12.65 -28.44
N ASP A 76 48.17 13.48 -27.50
CA ASP A 76 47.51 13.91 -26.25
C ASP A 76 48.14 15.28 -25.87
N ASP A 77 47.80 16.31 -26.63
CA ASP A 77 48.47 17.62 -26.70
C ASP A 77 48.47 18.40 -25.36
N ASP A 78 47.53 18.12 -24.47
CA ASP A 78 47.37 18.70 -23.13
C ASP A 78 47.66 17.71 -21.98
N GLY A 79 47.86 16.44 -22.29
CA GLY A 79 48.28 15.41 -21.35
C GLY A 79 47.18 14.97 -20.38
N ASP A 80 45.91 15.06 -20.78
CA ASP A 80 44.76 14.66 -19.98
C ASP A 80 44.29 13.21 -20.24
N THR A 81 44.94 12.47 -21.15
CA THR A 81 44.63 11.07 -21.47
C THR A 81 43.38 10.79 -22.30
N VAL A 82 42.59 11.81 -22.64
CA VAL A 82 41.81 11.83 -23.88
C VAL A 82 42.81 12.03 -25.03
N LEU A 83 42.50 11.51 -26.21
CA LEU A 83 43.44 11.58 -27.34
C LEU A 83 42.90 12.61 -28.31
N ASP A 84 43.77 13.42 -28.91
CA ASP A 84 43.41 14.51 -29.83
C ASP A 84 42.45 14.05 -30.93
N ILE A 85 42.63 12.83 -31.45
CA ILE A 85 41.75 12.23 -32.47
C ILE A 85 40.27 12.08 -32.02
N GLN A 86 40.02 12.04 -30.71
CA GLN A 86 38.68 12.02 -30.08
C GLN A 86 38.13 13.45 -29.87
N GLU A 87 38.99 14.46 -29.91
CA GLU A 87 38.71 15.83 -29.49
C GLU A 87 38.68 16.82 -30.67
N VAL A 88 39.46 16.61 -31.73
CA VAL A 88 39.45 17.48 -32.91
C VAL A 88 38.05 17.61 -33.54
N GLY A 89 37.24 16.54 -33.49
CA GLY A 89 35.88 16.50 -34.03
C GLY A 89 35.82 16.24 -35.54
N ASP A 90 34.63 16.48 -36.13
CA ASP A 90 34.34 16.11 -37.54
C ASP A 90 34.88 17.10 -38.59
N ASP A 91 35.23 18.34 -38.21
CA ASP A 91 35.74 19.39 -39.12
C ASP A 91 37.10 19.94 -38.62
N PRO A 92 38.23 19.37 -39.05
CA PRO A 92 39.56 19.76 -38.57
C PRO A 92 39.94 21.22 -38.87
N LEU A 93 39.24 21.88 -39.82
CA LEU A 93 39.45 23.31 -40.10
C LEU A 93 38.75 24.23 -39.09
N HIS A 94 37.86 23.67 -38.28
CA HIS A 94 37.19 24.32 -37.15
C HIS A 94 37.09 23.29 -36.01
N PRO A 95 38.21 22.98 -35.34
CA PRO A 95 38.21 22.07 -34.20
C PRO A 95 37.18 22.48 -33.15
N ILE A 96 36.71 21.51 -32.37
CA ILE A 96 35.77 21.76 -31.28
C ILE A 96 36.48 22.61 -30.20
N ASP A 97 35.71 23.52 -29.62
CA ASP A 97 36.05 24.48 -28.55
C ASP A 97 34.75 24.59 -27.75
N THR A 98 34.60 23.69 -26.77
CA THR A 98 33.33 23.40 -26.10
C THR A 98 32.90 24.54 -25.18
N ASP A 99 33.82 25.12 -24.41
CA ASP A 99 33.54 26.23 -23.49
C ASP A 99 33.66 27.66 -24.12
N GLU A 100 34.07 27.74 -25.39
CA GLU A 100 34.30 28.96 -26.16
C GLU A 100 35.41 29.90 -25.61
N ASP A 101 36.44 29.39 -24.92
CA ASP A 101 37.55 30.18 -24.38
C ASP A 101 38.65 30.53 -25.41
N ALA A 102 38.57 29.92 -26.61
CA ALA A 102 39.51 29.99 -27.73
C ALA A 102 40.76 29.09 -27.64
N ILE A 103 40.77 28.13 -26.73
CA ILE A 103 41.62 26.94 -26.71
C ILE A 103 40.76 25.79 -27.25
N PRO A 104 41.15 25.14 -28.36
CA PRO A 104 40.43 23.95 -28.82
C PRO A 104 40.54 22.81 -27.81
N ASP A 105 39.51 21.95 -27.75
CA ASP A 105 39.41 20.86 -26.77
C ASP A 105 40.67 19.99 -26.70
N TYR A 106 41.25 19.59 -27.85
CA TYR A 106 42.49 18.78 -27.91
C TYR A 106 43.74 19.47 -27.31
N ARG A 107 43.60 20.66 -26.74
CA ARG A 107 44.66 21.44 -26.09
C ARG A 107 44.17 22.03 -24.77
N ASP A 108 43.00 21.61 -24.31
CA ASP A 108 42.37 22.10 -23.11
C ASP A 108 41.98 20.93 -22.21
N SER A 109 42.70 20.80 -21.10
CA SER A 109 42.53 19.71 -20.15
C SER A 109 41.19 19.68 -19.38
N ASP A 110 40.31 20.65 -19.63
CA ASP A 110 39.00 20.94 -18.99
C ASP A 110 38.08 21.53 -20.08
N ALA A 111 37.73 20.71 -21.08
CA ALA A 111 37.22 21.18 -22.38
C ALA A 111 35.88 21.93 -22.31
N ASP A 112 35.00 21.61 -21.36
CA ASP A 112 33.74 22.33 -21.11
C ASP A 112 33.82 23.36 -19.96
N GLY A 113 35.00 23.48 -19.35
CA GLY A 113 35.30 24.46 -18.33
C GLY A 113 34.47 24.28 -17.06
N ASP A 114 34.01 23.06 -16.79
CA ASP A 114 33.19 22.71 -15.65
C ASP A 114 34.00 22.57 -14.35
N THR A 115 35.34 22.67 -14.41
CA THR A 115 36.28 22.51 -13.30
C THR A 115 36.50 21.07 -12.84
N ILE A 116 36.16 20.11 -13.67
CA ILE A 116 36.64 18.74 -13.66
C ILE A 116 37.73 18.66 -14.76
N PHE A 117 38.59 17.65 -14.72
CA PHE A 117 39.55 17.45 -15.81
C PHE A 117 39.03 16.31 -16.67
N ASP A 118 39.16 16.43 -17.99
CA ASP A 118 38.72 15.45 -18.98
C ASP A 118 39.23 14.04 -18.67
N ARG A 119 40.41 13.93 -18.06
CA ARG A 119 40.99 12.67 -17.56
C ARG A 119 40.13 11.93 -16.54
N ALA A 120 39.34 12.66 -15.77
CA ALA A 120 38.50 12.20 -14.68
C ALA A 120 37.08 11.88 -15.18
N GLU A 121 36.55 12.70 -16.10
CA GLU A 121 35.28 12.46 -16.79
C GLU A 121 35.37 11.30 -17.78
N GLY A 122 36.41 11.34 -18.60
CA GLY A 122 36.70 10.38 -19.66
C GLY A 122 35.78 10.51 -20.87
N SER A 123 36.10 9.73 -21.91
CA SER A 123 35.36 9.73 -23.19
C SER A 123 34.13 8.81 -23.24
N THR A 124 33.59 8.43 -22.07
CA THR A 124 32.30 7.74 -21.99
C THR A 124 31.14 8.71 -22.17
N ASP A 125 29.95 8.19 -22.39
CA ASP A 125 28.69 8.95 -22.53
C ASP A 125 27.75 8.30 -21.51
N ARG A 126 27.69 8.91 -20.32
CA ARG A 126 27.08 8.30 -19.13
C ARG A 126 25.55 8.34 -19.23
N ASP A 127 24.95 9.44 -19.65
CA ASP A 127 23.48 9.58 -19.76
C ASP A 127 22.90 9.06 -21.10
N GLY A 128 23.74 8.86 -22.12
CA GLY A 128 23.37 8.36 -23.44
C GLY A 128 22.83 9.41 -24.41
N ASP A 129 23.09 10.69 -24.19
CA ASP A 129 22.61 11.80 -25.03
C ASP A 129 23.45 12.05 -26.30
N THR A 130 24.58 11.33 -26.44
CA THR A 130 25.59 11.39 -27.51
C THR A 130 26.71 12.41 -27.35
N VAL A 131 26.76 13.14 -26.24
CA VAL A 131 27.89 13.97 -25.83
C VAL A 131 28.77 13.13 -24.87
N PRO A 132 30.09 13.04 -25.10
CA PRO A 132 30.98 12.41 -24.12
C PRO A 132 31.10 13.28 -22.87
N ASN A 133 31.29 12.64 -21.71
CA ASN A 133 31.34 13.31 -20.40
C ASN A 133 32.26 14.53 -20.36
N PHE A 134 33.48 14.44 -20.92
CA PHE A 134 34.45 15.57 -20.98
C PHE A 134 33.99 16.81 -21.78
N ARG A 135 32.77 16.79 -22.31
CA ARG A 135 32.14 17.87 -23.10
C ARG A 135 30.71 18.14 -22.67
N ASP A 136 30.25 17.43 -21.65
CA ASP A 136 28.87 17.42 -21.25
C ASP A 136 28.71 18.27 -19.99
N ASP A 137 27.85 19.28 -20.06
CA ASP A 137 27.60 20.15 -18.91
C ASP A 137 26.82 19.42 -17.78
N ASP A 138 26.26 18.23 -18.04
CA ASP A 138 25.38 17.41 -17.17
C ASP A 138 25.56 15.91 -17.51
N SER A 139 26.73 15.34 -17.15
CA SER A 139 27.20 14.03 -17.64
C SER A 139 26.28 12.85 -17.31
N ASP A 140 25.53 12.89 -16.22
CA ASP A 140 24.57 11.82 -15.87
C ASP A 140 23.11 12.15 -16.16
N GLY A 141 22.82 13.38 -16.59
CA GLY A 141 21.52 13.82 -17.06
C GLY A 141 20.47 13.92 -15.96
N ASP A 142 20.85 14.04 -14.69
CA ASP A 142 19.92 14.28 -13.59
C ASP A 142 19.45 15.75 -13.53
N GLY A 143 20.18 16.63 -14.22
CA GLY A 143 19.90 18.05 -14.36
C GLY A 143 20.51 18.94 -13.29
N TYR A 144 21.44 18.45 -12.49
CA TYR A 144 22.53 19.26 -11.96
C TYR A 144 23.60 19.43 -13.03
N LEU A 145 24.57 20.29 -12.74
CA LEU A 145 25.64 20.57 -13.70
C LEU A 145 26.92 20.06 -13.08
N ASP A 146 27.78 19.45 -13.88
CA ASP A 146 29.03 18.87 -13.42
C ASP A 146 29.88 19.89 -12.63
N ARG A 147 29.84 21.17 -13.05
CA ARG A 147 30.46 22.30 -12.31
C ARG A 147 29.93 22.53 -10.89
N GLU A 148 28.65 22.25 -10.65
CA GLU A 148 28.02 22.35 -9.33
C GLU A 148 28.42 21.15 -8.43
N GLU A 149 28.84 20.05 -9.04
CA GLU A 149 29.15 18.76 -8.42
C GLU A 149 30.67 18.50 -8.30
N ALA A 150 31.50 19.21 -9.06
CA ALA A 150 32.97 19.14 -9.04
C ALA A 150 33.56 19.28 -7.61
N GLY A 151 32.88 20.07 -6.77
CA GLY A 151 33.18 20.24 -5.35
C GLY A 151 34.11 21.42 -5.02
N ASP A 152 34.97 21.84 -5.95
CA ASP A 152 35.73 23.10 -5.89
C ASP A 152 36.17 23.60 -7.28
N ASP A 153 36.71 24.83 -7.35
CA ASP A 153 37.13 25.47 -8.61
C ASP A 153 38.54 24.99 -9.10
N ASP A 154 39.12 23.92 -8.54
CA ASP A 154 40.47 23.41 -8.90
C ASP A 154 40.36 22.02 -9.55
N PRO A 155 40.37 21.94 -10.90
CA PRO A 155 40.19 20.67 -11.63
C PRO A 155 41.30 19.64 -11.36
N ALA A 156 42.42 20.07 -10.77
CA ALA A 156 43.46 19.15 -10.32
C ALA A 156 43.10 18.38 -9.04
N THR A 157 42.01 18.73 -8.36
CA THR A 157 41.47 17.95 -7.24
C THR A 157 40.74 16.71 -7.76
N ALA A 158 40.49 15.75 -6.87
CA ALA A 158 39.68 14.60 -7.27
C ALA A 158 38.21 15.04 -7.21
N PRO A 159 37.38 14.67 -8.21
CA PRO A 159 35.96 14.96 -8.17
C PRO A 159 35.31 14.53 -6.86
N ARG A 160 34.30 15.29 -6.44
CA ARG A 160 33.53 14.99 -5.24
C ARG A 160 32.80 13.66 -5.39
N SER A 161 32.66 12.94 -4.29
CA SER A 161 31.79 11.76 -4.13
C SER A 161 31.20 11.90 -2.73
N THR A 162 29.92 12.22 -2.64
CA THR A 162 29.27 12.64 -1.40
C THR A 162 28.95 11.45 -0.51
N ASP A 163 28.56 10.31 -1.07
CA ASP A 163 28.26 9.08 -0.35
C ASP A 163 29.46 8.10 -0.20
N ASP A 164 30.60 8.42 -0.82
CA ASP A 164 31.83 7.62 -0.89
C ASP A 164 31.64 6.21 -1.53
N ASP A 165 30.67 5.99 -2.43
CA ASP A 165 30.43 4.68 -3.07
C ASP A 165 31.43 4.32 -4.18
N GLY A 166 32.13 5.33 -4.71
CA GLY A 166 33.14 5.22 -5.75
C GLY A 166 32.73 5.79 -7.12
N THR A 167 31.48 6.20 -7.27
CA THR A 167 30.97 7.05 -8.34
C THR A 167 31.12 8.51 -7.89
N PRO A 168 31.77 9.37 -8.68
CA PRO A 168 31.74 10.81 -8.43
C PRO A 168 30.34 11.40 -8.63
N ASP A 169 30.03 12.49 -7.92
CA ASP A 169 28.71 13.16 -7.94
C ASP A 169 28.26 13.44 -9.38
N PHE A 170 29.10 14.05 -10.23
CA PHE A 170 28.80 14.33 -11.66
C PHE A 170 28.49 13.10 -12.55
N LEU A 171 28.64 11.88 -12.03
CA LEU A 171 28.29 10.63 -12.72
C LEU A 171 27.27 9.81 -11.93
N ASP A 172 26.71 10.33 -10.86
CA ASP A 172 25.84 9.66 -9.89
C ASP A 172 24.47 10.33 -9.77
N MET A 173 23.43 9.64 -10.26
CA MET A 173 22.06 10.14 -10.26
C MET A 173 21.41 10.27 -8.86
N ASP A 174 22.10 9.87 -7.79
CA ASP A 174 21.69 9.87 -6.38
C ASP A 174 22.92 10.19 -5.50
N SER A 175 23.45 11.40 -5.61
CA SER A 175 24.77 11.83 -5.10
C SER A 175 25.04 11.53 -3.62
N ASP A 176 24.01 11.58 -2.77
CA ASP A 176 24.12 11.29 -1.34
C ASP A 176 23.74 9.84 -0.94
N GLY A 177 23.27 9.05 -1.91
CA GLY A 177 22.96 7.64 -1.81
C GLY A 177 21.78 7.30 -0.88
N GLU A 178 20.87 8.24 -0.58
CA GLU A 178 19.69 7.93 0.24
C GLU A 178 18.53 7.31 -0.55
N GLY A 179 18.54 7.39 -1.88
CA GLY A 179 17.61 6.71 -2.77
C GLY A 179 16.50 7.57 -3.34
N LEU A 180 16.55 8.88 -3.11
CA LEU A 180 15.76 9.90 -3.79
C LEU A 180 16.70 10.60 -4.80
N PRO A 181 16.57 10.34 -6.11
CA PRO A 181 17.56 10.82 -7.06
C PRO A 181 17.55 12.35 -7.15
N ASP A 182 18.70 12.93 -7.44
CA ASP A 182 18.97 14.38 -7.47
C ASP A 182 17.91 15.13 -8.28
N SER A 183 17.52 14.58 -9.43
CA SER A 183 16.45 15.13 -10.27
C SER A 183 15.12 15.36 -9.53
N GLN A 184 14.75 14.45 -8.61
CA GLN A 184 13.57 14.55 -7.75
C GLN A 184 13.78 15.45 -6.55
N GLU A 185 14.99 15.46 -5.99
CA GLU A 185 15.37 16.37 -4.92
C GLU A 185 15.28 17.82 -5.36
N ARG A 186 15.78 18.14 -6.55
CA ARG A 186 15.61 19.45 -7.18
C ARG A 186 14.16 19.88 -7.28
N ASP A 187 13.28 18.94 -7.65
CA ASP A 187 11.84 19.17 -7.76
C ASP A 187 11.18 19.35 -6.37
N ALA A 188 11.71 18.69 -5.34
CA ALA A 188 11.31 18.84 -3.94
C ALA A 188 11.88 20.11 -3.29
N GLY A 189 13.00 20.62 -3.80
CA GLY A 189 13.76 21.74 -3.24
C GLY A 189 14.74 21.33 -2.13
N THR A 190 15.13 20.06 -2.07
CA THR A 190 16.19 19.52 -1.20
C THR A 190 17.57 19.71 -1.85
N ASP A 191 18.63 19.49 -1.07
CA ASP A 191 20.04 19.58 -1.47
C ASP A 191 20.55 18.17 -1.80
N PRO A 192 20.84 17.84 -3.06
CA PRO A 192 21.23 16.48 -3.46
C PRO A 192 22.53 15.96 -2.85
N LEU A 193 23.27 16.85 -2.19
CA LEU A 193 24.52 16.53 -1.55
C LEU A 193 24.35 16.35 -0.03
N ASP A 194 23.12 16.31 0.48
CA ASP A 194 22.78 16.20 1.89
C ASP A 194 21.45 15.46 2.14
N SER A 195 21.55 14.21 2.61
CA SER A 195 20.40 13.32 2.83
C SER A 195 19.35 13.82 3.83
N ASP A 196 19.64 14.86 4.61
CA ASP A 196 18.73 15.50 5.56
C ASP A 196 18.87 17.02 5.40
N SER A 197 18.30 17.55 4.32
CA SER A 197 18.42 18.94 3.88
C SER A 197 18.06 19.98 4.95
N ASP A 198 17.23 19.60 5.92
CA ASP A 198 16.70 20.50 6.94
C ASP A 198 17.22 20.25 8.38
N ASP A 199 18.11 19.26 8.53
CA ASP A 199 18.77 18.85 9.79
C ASP A 199 17.79 18.44 10.92
N ASP A 200 16.59 17.93 10.60
CA ASP A 200 15.61 17.51 11.61
C ASP A 200 15.78 16.06 12.10
N GLY A 201 16.61 15.29 11.38
CA GLY A 201 16.96 13.91 11.68
C GLY A 201 16.17 12.86 10.90
N TRP A 202 15.46 13.25 9.85
CA TRP A 202 14.83 12.36 8.88
C TRP A 202 15.49 12.52 7.51
N ASP A 203 15.60 11.40 6.81
CA ASP A 203 16.12 11.33 5.44
C ASP A 203 15.08 11.94 4.46
N ASP A 204 15.51 12.73 3.49
CA ASP A 204 14.67 13.49 2.55
C ASP A 204 13.71 12.56 1.76
N LEU A 205 14.17 11.36 1.36
CA LEU A 205 13.39 10.32 0.71
C LEU A 205 12.15 9.95 1.52
N ALA A 206 12.32 9.82 2.84
CA ALA A 206 11.26 9.40 3.74
C ALA A 206 10.21 10.51 3.86
N GLU A 207 10.65 11.76 3.96
CA GLU A 207 9.77 12.92 4.09
C GLU A 207 9.05 13.26 2.79
N TRP A 208 9.75 13.24 1.66
CA TRP A 208 9.19 13.38 0.32
C TRP A 208 8.04 12.40 0.08
N ALA A 209 8.21 11.15 0.52
CA ALA A 209 7.20 10.11 0.38
C ALA A 209 6.02 10.28 1.35
N HIS A 210 6.21 10.98 2.47
CA HIS A 210 5.24 11.05 3.55
C HIS A 210 4.26 12.22 3.38
N PRO A 211 2.93 11.99 3.38
CA PRO A 211 1.94 12.99 2.98
C PRO A 211 1.80 14.21 3.92
N THR A 212 2.39 14.15 5.11
CA THR A 212 2.36 15.25 6.09
C THR A 212 3.74 15.80 6.42
N ALA A 213 4.80 15.25 5.82
CA ALA A 213 6.15 15.75 6.02
C ALA A 213 6.53 16.76 4.93
N ASP A 214 7.59 17.52 5.17
CA ASP A 214 8.13 18.50 4.24
C ASP A 214 9.66 18.52 4.43
N PRO A 215 10.45 17.96 3.49
CA PRO A 215 11.90 17.80 3.64
C PRO A 215 12.68 19.12 3.66
N THR A 216 11.97 20.26 3.62
CA THR A 216 12.57 21.60 3.64
C THR A 216 12.15 22.43 4.87
N ASP A 217 11.35 21.86 5.78
CA ASP A 217 10.88 22.52 7.01
C ASP A 217 11.22 21.67 8.25
N PRO A 218 12.23 22.05 9.06
CA PRO A 218 12.71 21.26 10.20
C PRO A 218 11.70 21.10 11.35
N GLY A 219 10.51 21.67 11.20
CA GLY A 219 9.36 21.48 12.07
C GLY A 219 8.36 20.45 11.56
N SER A 220 8.64 19.78 10.44
CA SER A 220 7.70 18.98 9.65
C SER A 220 8.11 17.52 9.45
N GLY A 221 9.00 16.96 10.28
CA GLY A 221 9.30 15.54 10.25
C GLY A 221 8.13 14.56 10.39
N ILE A 222 8.42 13.29 10.13
CA ILE A 222 7.46 12.18 10.17
C ILE A 222 6.95 11.94 11.61
N PRO A 223 5.63 11.84 11.83
CA PRO A 223 5.07 11.53 13.14
C PRO A 223 5.59 10.18 13.70
N ASP A 224 5.92 10.14 15.00
CA ASP A 224 6.38 8.93 15.71
C ASP A 224 5.43 7.71 15.57
N ASP A 225 4.15 7.95 15.26
CA ASP A 225 3.10 6.95 15.10
C ASP A 225 2.76 6.60 13.64
N ASP A 226 3.34 7.31 12.67
CA ASP A 226 3.28 6.98 11.26
C ASP A 226 4.42 6.02 10.87
N TYR A 227 4.10 5.11 9.95
CA TYR A 227 4.97 4.00 9.60
C TYR A 227 5.21 3.95 8.10
N TYR A 228 6.49 3.92 7.73
CA TYR A 228 6.94 3.70 6.36
C TYR A 228 7.99 2.58 6.30
N LEU A 229 8.22 2.08 5.09
CA LEU A 229 9.20 1.05 4.80
C LEU A 229 9.94 1.38 3.51
N ILE A 230 11.26 1.51 3.58
CA ILE A 230 12.12 1.52 2.40
C ILE A 230 12.42 0.07 2.02
N LEU A 231 12.04 -0.34 0.81
CA LEU A 231 12.17 -1.70 0.29
C LEU A 231 12.85 -1.72 -1.09
N PRO A 232 14.19 -1.62 -1.14
CA PRO A 232 14.95 -1.72 -2.39
C PRO A 232 14.69 -3.05 -3.12
N PRO A 233 14.75 -3.08 -4.46
CA PRO A 233 14.57 -4.31 -5.23
C PRO A 233 15.63 -5.37 -4.89
N GLY A 234 15.19 -6.56 -4.49
CA GLY A 234 16.06 -7.70 -4.20
C GLY A 234 16.58 -7.77 -2.76
N ASP A 235 16.26 -6.79 -1.93
CA ASP A 235 16.75 -6.72 -0.56
C ASP A 235 16.17 -7.80 0.37
N PRO A 236 16.86 -8.12 1.49
CA PRO A 236 16.36 -9.05 2.50
C PRO A 236 15.00 -8.61 3.08
N PRO A 237 14.18 -9.55 3.57
CA PRO A 237 12.89 -9.21 4.16
C PRO A 237 13.04 -8.40 5.45
N VAL A 238 12.18 -7.41 5.60
CA VAL A 238 12.07 -6.56 6.79
C VAL A 238 10.87 -7.04 7.62
N GLU A 239 11.06 -7.26 8.93
CA GLU A 239 9.97 -7.63 9.84
C GLU A 239 9.58 -6.46 10.74
N ARG A 240 8.27 -6.30 10.96
CA ARG A 240 7.69 -5.33 11.90
C ARG A 240 6.58 -5.97 12.69
N ASP A 241 6.50 -5.62 13.96
CA ASP A 241 5.37 -5.98 14.81
C ASP A 241 4.36 -4.83 14.79
N LEU A 242 3.13 -5.11 14.38
CA LEU A 242 2.04 -4.15 14.29
C LEU A 242 0.92 -4.53 15.25
N ASP A 243 0.43 -3.55 16.00
CA ASP A 243 -0.69 -3.71 16.91
C ASP A 243 -2.00 -3.16 16.33
N PHE A 244 -3.09 -3.87 16.65
CA PHE A 244 -4.43 -3.55 16.18
C PHE A 244 -5.45 -3.74 17.29
N GLY A 245 -6.47 -2.88 17.29
CA GLY A 245 -7.64 -3.02 18.13
C GLY A 245 -8.61 -4.08 17.63
N THR A 246 -9.38 -4.66 18.55
CA THR A 246 -10.43 -5.64 18.23
C THR A 246 -11.82 -5.14 18.61
N ASN A 247 -12.01 -3.82 18.69
CA ASN A 247 -13.34 -3.27 18.95
C ASN A 247 -14.24 -3.49 17.73
N ILE A 248 -15.47 -3.96 17.94
CA ILE A 248 -16.44 -4.08 16.85
C ILE A 248 -16.89 -2.66 16.49
N SER A 249 -16.39 -2.14 15.38
CA SER A 249 -16.69 -0.79 14.90
C SER A 249 -17.82 -0.76 13.88
N VAL A 250 -17.98 -1.84 13.09
CA VAL A 250 -18.97 -1.95 12.01
C VAL A 250 -19.89 -3.15 12.24
N ALA A 251 -21.20 -2.93 12.34
CA ALA A 251 -22.17 -4.02 12.43
C ALA A 251 -23.52 -3.66 11.82
N ASP A 252 -24.30 -4.69 11.57
CA ASP A 252 -25.62 -4.60 10.98
C ASP A 252 -26.65 -5.23 11.91
N VAL A 253 -27.40 -4.37 12.62
CA VAL A 253 -28.36 -4.80 13.63
C VAL A 253 -29.76 -4.88 13.00
N PHE A 254 -30.22 -6.11 12.82
CA PHE A 254 -31.52 -6.42 12.24
C PHE A 254 -32.54 -6.74 13.34
N PHE A 255 -33.61 -5.95 13.39
CA PHE A 255 -34.75 -6.19 14.27
C PHE A 255 -35.69 -7.18 13.60
N LEU A 256 -35.74 -8.41 14.11
CA LEU A 256 -36.67 -9.43 13.67
C LEU A 256 -37.80 -9.56 14.69
N VAL A 257 -38.92 -8.90 14.42
CA VAL A 257 -39.97 -8.65 15.40
C VAL A 257 -41.15 -9.59 15.18
N ASP A 258 -41.50 -10.35 16.21
CA ASP A 258 -42.79 -11.04 16.31
C ASP A 258 -43.91 -10.00 16.43
N THR A 259 -44.92 -10.15 15.58
CA THR A 259 -46.04 -9.20 15.44
C THR A 259 -47.38 -9.75 15.86
N THR A 260 -47.38 -10.90 16.54
CA THR A 260 -48.60 -11.50 17.06
C THR A 260 -49.22 -10.68 18.19
N GLY A 261 -50.49 -10.94 18.48
CA GLY A 261 -51.33 -10.03 19.26
C GLY A 261 -50.84 -9.75 20.68
N SER A 262 -50.01 -10.64 21.22
CA SER A 262 -49.35 -10.50 22.52
C SER A 262 -48.23 -9.45 22.52
N MET A 263 -47.53 -9.27 21.40
CA MET A 263 -46.34 -8.40 21.26
C MET A 263 -46.64 -6.90 21.15
N GLY A 264 -47.90 -6.48 21.33
CA GLY A 264 -48.34 -5.10 21.12
C GLY A 264 -47.67 -4.07 22.04
N GLY A 265 -47.29 -4.47 23.26
CA GLY A 265 -46.58 -3.61 24.22
C GLY A 265 -45.14 -3.35 23.81
N GLU A 266 -44.45 -4.41 23.39
CA GLU A 266 -43.08 -4.48 22.90
C GLU A 266 -42.94 -3.62 21.66
N ILE A 267 -43.80 -3.82 20.66
CA ILE A 267 -43.82 -3.02 19.42
C ILE A 267 -44.00 -1.54 19.74
N SER A 268 -44.89 -1.19 20.68
CA SER A 268 -45.10 0.19 21.10
C SER A 268 -43.85 0.79 21.77
N THR A 269 -43.11 -0.01 22.53
CA THR A 269 -41.85 0.37 23.15
C THR A 269 -40.75 0.58 22.11
N ILE A 270 -40.59 -0.33 21.14
CA ILE A 270 -39.62 -0.16 20.04
C ILE A 270 -39.94 1.14 19.30
N LYS A 271 -41.20 1.37 18.89
CA LYS A 271 -41.63 2.59 18.20
C LYS A 271 -41.29 3.87 18.98
N SER A 272 -41.46 3.87 20.29
CA SER A 272 -41.23 5.05 21.13
C SER A 272 -39.75 5.35 21.37
N ASN A 273 -38.92 4.30 21.44
CA ASN A 273 -37.56 4.41 21.97
C ASN A 273 -36.46 4.18 20.92
N LEU A 274 -36.79 3.73 19.70
CA LEU A 274 -35.80 3.37 18.69
C LEU A 274 -34.85 4.53 18.37
N SER A 275 -35.37 5.67 17.91
CA SER A 275 -34.54 6.81 17.53
C SER A 275 -33.94 7.58 18.70
N SER A 276 -34.55 7.49 19.89
CA SER A 276 -34.24 8.35 21.03
C SER A 276 -33.33 7.69 22.07
N ILE A 277 -33.33 6.36 22.14
CA ILE A 277 -32.59 5.57 23.14
C ILE A 277 -31.80 4.45 22.45
N ILE A 278 -32.49 3.56 21.73
CA ILE A 278 -31.90 2.29 21.28
C ILE A 278 -30.78 2.54 20.26
N ILE A 279 -31.03 3.24 19.16
CA ILE A 279 -29.99 3.48 18.13
C ILE A 279 -28.81 4.29 18.69
N PRO A 280 -29.01 5.39 19.44
CA PRO A 280 -27.90 6.10 20.06
C PRO A 280 -27.04 5.21 20.97
N GLU A 281 -27.65 4.37 21.78
CA GLU A 281 -26.92 3.49 22.70
C GLU A 281 -26.22 2.33 21.97
N ILE A 282 -26.81 1.77 20.91
CA ILE A 282 -26.14 0.80 20.01
C ILE A 282 -24.89 1.45 19.41
N ARG A 283 -25.04 2.65 18.81
CA ARG A 283 -23.94 3.37 18.16
C ARG A 283 -22.87 3.86 19.12
N ARG A 284 -23.18 3.96 20.41
CA ARG A 284 -22.18 4.22 21.45
C ARG A 284 -21.22 3.04 21.65
N ARG A 285 -21.64 1.81 21.35
CA ARG A 285 -20.80 0.59 21.43
C ARG A 285 -20.22 0.22 20.08
N ILE A 286 -21.01 0.35 19.01
CA ILE A 286 -20.63 0.02 17.64
C ILE A 286 -20.88 1.26 16.76
N PRO A 287 -19.89 2.16 16.60
CA PRO A 287 -20.07 3.46 15.95
C PRO A 287 -20.75 3.41 14.58
N ASP A 288 -20.37 2.46 13.73
CA ASP A 288 -20.94 2.25 12.40
C ASP A 288 -21.97 1.11 12.40
N ALA A 289 -22.99 1.24 13.25
CA ALA A 289 -24.12 0.32 13.27
C ALA A 289 -25.26 0.77 12.33
N ALA A 290 -25.53 -0.02 11.29
CA ALA A 290 -26.72 0.11 10.46
C ALA A 290 -27.89 -0.69 11.04
N ILE A 291 -29.11 -0.21 10.75
CA ILE A 291 -30.34 -0.76 11.31
C ILE A 291 -31.23 -1.22 10.17
N GLY A 292 -31.89 -2.36 10.35
CA GLY A 292 -32.98 -2.79 9.48
C GLY A 292 -34.01 -3.57 10.26
N VAL A 293 -35.13 -3.79 9.58
CA VAL A 293 -36.37 -4.18 10.23
C VAL A 293 -37.07 -5.22 9.39
N GLY A 294 -37.38 -6.34 10.01
CA GLY A 294 -38.24 -7.39 9.51
C GLY A 294 -39.30 -7.72 10.54
N GLN A 295 -40.38 -8.30 10.06
CA GLN A 295 -41.42 -8.84 10.91
C GLN A 295 -41.74 -10.28 10.57
N HIS A 296 -42.31 -10.99 11.53
CA HIS A 296 -43.00 -12.24 11.31
C HIS A 296 -44.21 -12.36 12.23
N ALA A 297 -45.14 -13.22 11.86
CA ALA A 297 -46.22 -13.75 12.70
C ALA A 297 -46.26 -15.25 12.41
N ASP A 298 -47.26 -15.70 11.65
CA ASP A 298 -47.33 -17.03 11.09
C ASP A 298 -47.72 -17.03 9.58
N PHE A 299 -47.77 -18.20 8.97
CA PHE A 299 -48.35 -18.44 7.68
C PHE A 299 -49.87 -18.20 7.70
N PRO A 300 -50.41 -17.42 6.74
CA PRO A 300 -51.83 -17.08 6.68
C PRO A 300 -52.70 -18.22 6.16
N THR A 301 -52.63 -19.40 6.78
CA THR A 301 -53.34 -20.61 6.36
C THR A 301 -53.60 -21.60 7.50
N GLY A 302 -54.66 -22.40 7.33
CA GLY A 302 -54.91 -23.56 8.18
C GLY A 302 -55.32 -23.16 9.60
N SER A 303 -54.62 -23.72 10.58
CA SER A 303 -54.77 -23.40 12.01
C SER A 303 -53.69 -22.46 12.53
N TYR A 304 -52.77 -22.02 11.66
CA TYR A 304 -51.58 -21.28 12.06
C TYR A 304 -51.84 -19.78 12.07
N GLY A 305 -52.43 -19.28 10.98
CA GLY A 305 -52.74 -17.86 10.85
C GLY A 305 -53.86 -17.54 9.87
N SER A 306 -54.18 -16.26 9.85
CA SER A 306 -55.25 -15.64 9.07
C SER A 306 -54.68 -14.61 8.07
N GLY A 307 -55.55 -13.97 7.28
CA GLY A 307 -55.14 -13.12 6.15
C GLY A 307 -54.11 -11.99 6.39
N PRO A 308 -54.00 -11.33 7.56
CA PRO A 308 -52.95 -10.33 7.83
C PRO A 308 -51.59 -10.93 8.23
N ASP A 309 -51.51 -12.24 8.52
CA ASP A 309 -50.28 -12.85 9.00
C ASP A 309 -49.31 -13.10 7.85
N LEU A 310 -48.03 -12.92 8.14
CA LEU A 310 -46.94 -13.11 7.19
C LEU A 310 -45.84 -13.89 7.89
N ALA A 311 -45.43 -15.01 7.28
CA ALA A 311 -44.33 -15.83 7.76
C ALA A 311 -43.00 -15.04 7.80
N TYR A 312 -42.83 -14.08 6.90
CA TYR A 312 -41.76 -13.10 6.93
C TYR A 312 -42.10 -11.91 6.05
N GLN A 313 -41.73 -10.72 6.50
CA GLN A 313 -41.67 -9.55 5.64
C GLN A 313 -40.48 -8.68 6.01
N LEU A 314 -39.64 -8.40 5.02
CA LEU A 314 -38.66 -7.32 5.12
C LEU A 314 -39.38 -5.97 5.00
N LEU A 315 -39.21 -5.10 5.99
CA LEU A 315 -39.74 -3.73 6.00
C LEU A 315 -38.67 -2.72 5.56
N GLN A 316 -37.42 -2.95 5.96
CA GLN A 316 -36.30 -2.04 5.68
C GLN A 316 -34.98 -2.81 5.63
N THR A 317 -34.24 -2.63 4.54
CA THR A 317 -32.85 -3.06 4.40
C THR A 317 -31.93 -2.26 5.33
N MET A 318 -30.68 -2.70 5.50
CA MET A 318 -29.67 -1.97 6.26
C MET A 318 -29.58 -0.51 5.85
N THR A 319 -29.71 0.37 6.84
CA THR A 319 -29.58 1.82 6.65
C THR A 319 -28.90 2.48 7.86
N LEU A 320 -28.07 3.47 7.57
CA LEU A 320 -27.53 4.37 8.59
C LEU A 320 -28.49 5.54 8.91
N ASP A 321 -29.52 5.75 8.08
CA ASP A 321 -30.51 6.81 8.24
C ASP A 321 -31.54 6.46 9.32
N VAL A 322 -31.41 7.12 10.47
CA VAL A 322 -32.27 6.89 11.64
C VAL A 322 -33.76 7.16 11.35
N PRO A 323 -34.16 8.25 10.66
CA PRO A 323 -35.56 8.45 10.27
C PRO A 323 -36.14 7.33 9.42
N THR A 324 -35.37 6.77 8.48
CA THR A 324 -35.79 5.64 7.65
C THR A 324 -36.00 4.38 8.49
N ALA A 325 -35.07 4.04 9.38
CA ALA A 325 -35.23 2.93 10.32
C ALA A 325 -36.46 3.12 11.23
N GLN A 326 -36.68 4.33 11.73
CA GLN A 326 -37.85 4.66 12.55
C GLN A 326 -39.16 4.50 11.77
N ALA A 327 -39.23 4.99 10.52
CA ALA A 327 -40.42 4.86 9.70
C ALA A 327 -40.78 3.39 9.43
N ALA A 328 -39.76 2.53 9.27
CA ALA A 328 -39.95 1.09 9.12
C ALA A 328 -40.51 0.45 10.40
N VAL A 329 -39.94 0.77 11.57
CA VAL A 329 -40.48 0.32 12.86
C VAL A 329 -41.91 0.82 13.07
N ASP A 330 -42.21 2.07 12.73
CA ASP A 330 -43.56 2.65 12.86
C ASP A 330 -44.61 1.89 12.01
N SER A 331 -44.16 1.28 10.91
CA SER A 331 -45.00 0.49 10.01
C SER A 331 -45.30 -0.93 10.49
N ILE A 332 -44.60 -1.42 11.52
CA ILE A 332 -44.83 -2.76 12.09
C ILE A 332 -46.30 -2.89 12.54
N PRO A 333 -47.06 -3.86 12.01
CA PRO A 333 -48.44 -4.09 12.39
C PRO A 333 -48.55 -4.77 13.76
N ASN A 334 -49.78 -4.86 14.27
CA ASN A 334 -50.12 -5.76 15.37
C ASN A 334 -51.13 -6.76 14.79
N CYS A 335 -50.65 -7.96 14.49
CA CYS A 335 -51.35 -9.06 13.84
C CYS A 335 -51.88 -10.05 14.90
N TYR A 336 -52.49 -11.15 14.48
CA TYR A 336 -53.04 -12.16 15.40
C TYR A 336 -52.62 -13.55 14.94
N GLY A 337 -51.88 -14.30 15.75
CA GLY A 337 -51.71 -15.74 15.54
C GLY A 337 -53.01 -16.50 15.85
N ASP A 338 -53.24 -17.61 15.14
CA ASP A 338 -54.37 -18.51 15.39
C ASP A 338 -53.97 -19.73 16.26
N ASP A 339 -52.67 -19.99 16.42
CA ASP A 339 -52.09 -20.93 17.38
C ASP A 339 -50.99 -20.28 18.25
N TRP A 340 -50.16 -21.09 18.92
CA TRP A 340 -49.22 -20.61 19.94
C TRP A 340 -47.78 -20.52 19.44
N ALA A 341 -47.34 -21.45 18.60
CA ALA A 341 -46.00 -21.36 18.03
C ALA A 341 -46.04 -20.43 16.81
N GLU A 342 -44.92 -19.78 16.49
CA GLU A 342 -44.86 -18.78 15.43
C GLU A 342 -43.76 -19.13 14.39
N SER A 343 -43.57 -18.27 13.40
CA SER A 343 -42.71 -18.54 12.24
C SER A 343 -41.23 -18.09 12.37
N GLN A 344 -40.70 -17.92 13.58
CA GLN A 344 -39.33 -17.40 13.84
C GLN A 344 -38.26 -18.12 13.01
N VAL A 345 -38.37 -19.45 12.85
CA VAL A 345 -37.42 -20.28 12.08
C VAL A 345 -37.39 -19.89 10.61
N GLU A 346 -38.56 -19.78 9.98
CA GLU A 346 -38.64 -19.35 8.57
C GLU A 346 -38.17 -17.90 8.44
N ALA A 347 -38.57 -17.04 9.38
CA ALA A 347 -38.20 -15.64 9.37
C ALA A 347 -36.69 -15.41 9.50
N LEU A 348 -36.00 -16.19 10.35
CA LEU A 348 -34.54 -16.18 10.46
C LEU A 348 -33.90 -16.69 9.17
N TYR A 349 -34.38 -17.81 8.61
CA TYR A 349 -33.86 -18.34 7.35
C TYR A 349 -33.97 -17.31 6.22
N GLN A 350 -35.12 -16.64 6.09
CA GLN A 350 -35.36 -15.64 5.06
C GLN A 350 -34.56 -14.35 5.32
N THR A 351 -34.37 -13.96 6.58
CA THR A 351 -33.44 -12.87 6.92
C THR A 351 -32.03 -13.20 6.42
N MET A 352 -31.57 -14.42 6.65
CA MET A 352 -30.22 -14.82 6.30
C MET A 352 -30.00 -15.07 4.79
N THR A 353 -31.01 -15.54 4.08
CA THR A 353 -30.86 -15.96 2.67
C THR A 353 -31.55 -15.05 1.68
N GLY A 354 -32.71 -14.49 2.03
CA GLY A 354 -33.57 -13.73 1.13
C GLY A 354 -34.10 -14.51 -0.07
N GLU A 355 -34.02 -15.84 -0.08
CA GLU A 355 -34.36 -16.68 -1.22
C GLU A 355 -35.87 -16.69 -1.56
N GLY A 356 -36.71 -16.37 -0.57
CA GLY A 356 -38.16 -16.48 -0.66
C GLY A 356 -38.64 -17.92 -0.46
N LEU A 357 -39.97 -18.07 -0.38
CA LEU A 357 -40.63 -19.36 -0.20
C LEU A 357 -41.93 -19.38 -1.02
N GLY A 358 -41.82 -19.73 -2.30
CA GLY A 358 -42.98 -19.85 -3.20
C GLY A 358 -43.84 -18.58 -3.23
N SER A 359 -45.12 -18.69 -2.88
CA SER A 359 -46.04 -17.55 -2.73
C SER A 359 -46.16 -17.03 -1.30
N TRP A 360 -45.49 -17.66 -0.33
CA TRP A 360 -45.59 -17.34 1.09
C TRP A 360 -44.66 -16.20 1.49
N VAL A 361 -43.43 -16.24 0.96
CA VAL A 361 -42.43 -15.18 1.18
C VAL A 361 -41.86 -14.81 -0.20
N PRO A 362 -41.91 -13.53 -0.62
CA PRO A 362 -41.25 -13.11 -1.85
C PRO A 362 -39.73 -13.20 -1.68
N ALA A 363 -38.99 -13.40 -2.78
CA ALA A 363 -37.54 -13.30 -2.75
C ALA A 363 -37.12 -11.84 -2.53
N TYR A 364 -36.17 -11.63 -1.61
CA TYR A 364 -35.60 -10.33 -1.26
C TYR A 364 -34.14 -10.19 -1.68
N ALA A 365 -33.43 -11.32 -1.87
CA ALA A 365 -32.04 -11.31 -2.29
C ALA A 365 -31.88 -10.79 -3.74
N GLY A 366 -31.29 -9.60 -3.87
CA GLY A 366 -30.72 -9.12 -5.12
C GLY A 366 -29.34 -9.75 -5.41
N PRO A 367 -28.82 -9.65 -6.64
CA PRO A 367 -27.52 -10.23 -6.99
C PRO A 367 -26.36 -9.68 -6.15
N ASP A 368 -26.49 -8.47 -5.62
CA ASP A 368 -25.45 -7.76 -4.87
C ASP A 368 -25.77 -7.63 -3.37
N CYS A 369 -26.81 -8.33 -2.88
CA CYS A 369 -27.25 -8.26 -1.49
C CYS A 369 -26.93 -9.55 -0.72
N ARG A 370 -26.32 -9.41 0.45
CA ARG A 370 -26.16 -10.52 1.41
C ARG A 370 -27.42 -10.63 2.28
N GLY A 371 -28.18 -11.72 2.12
CA GLY A 371 -29.45 -11.94 2.82
C GLY A 371 -30.57 -10.98 2.40
N ALA A 372 -31.76 -11.13 2.99
CA ALA A 372 -32.89 -10.24 2.71
C ALA A 372 -32.59 -8.76 3.07
N PRO A 373 -31.96 -8.45 4.22
CA PRO A 373 -31.73 -7.06 4.60
C PRO A 373 -30.63 -6.34 3.81
N CYS A 374 -29.94 -7.02 2.88
CA CYS A 374 -28.73 -6.53 2.22
C CYS A 374 -27.64 -6.13 3.24
N PHE A 375 -27.17 -7.11 4.03
CA PHE A 375 -26.07 -6.93 4.97
C PHE A 375 -24.84 -6.35 4.25
N ARG A 376 -24.24 -5.32 4.83
CA ARG A 376 -23.05 -4.63 4.31
C ARG A 376 -21.86 -5.58 4.32
N SER A 377 -20.96 -5.40 3.35
CA SER A 377 -19.65 -6.07 3.39
C SER A 377 -18.85 -5.53 4.58
N GLY A 378 -18.08 -6.39 5.26
CA GLY A 378 -17.29 -5.96 6.42
C GLY A 378 -18.07 -5.71 7.71
N ALA A 379 -19.39 -5.91 7.74
CA ALA A 379 -20.24 -5.68 8.91
C ALA A 379 -20.70 -7.01 9.53
N LEU A 380 -20.62 -7.12 10.87
CA LEU A 380 -21.16 -8.26 11.62
C LEU A 380 -22.71 -8.28 11.55
N PRO A 381 -23.35 -9.34 11.03
CA PRO A 381 -24.81 -9.46 11.10
C PRO A 381 -25.26 -9.81 12.53
N ILE A 382 -26.06 -8.94 13.14
CA ILE A 382 -26.63 -9.13 14.48
C ILE A 382 -28.14 -9.15 14.37
N ILE A 383 -28.78 -10.25 14.78
CA ILE A 383 -30.22 -10.43 14.65
C ILE A 383 -30.82 -10.38 16.05
N LEU A 384 -31.58 -9.32 16.33
CA LEU A 384 -32.37 -9.20 17.53
C LEU A 384 -33.71 -9.90 17.28
N MET A 385 -33.89 -11.09 17.84
CA MET A 385 -35.11 -11.88 17.67
C MET A 385 -36.04 -11.65 18.86
N PHE A 386 -37.16 -10.98 18.61
CA PHE A 386 -38.17 -10.66 19.63
C PHE A 386 -39.34 -11.62 19.53
N THR A 387 -39.70 -12.31 20.61
CA THR A 387 -40.90 -13.17 20.65
C THR A 387 -41.29 -13.52 22.09
N ASP A 388 -42.55 -13.87 22.31
CA ASP A 388 -43.07 -14.45 23.55
C ASP A 388 -43.59 -15.88 23.36
N ALA A 389 -43.26 -16.51 22.24
CA ALA A 389 -43.83 -17.77 21.79
C ALA A 389 -42.76 -18.82 21.39
N PRO A 390 -43.10 -20.13 21.46
CA PRO A 390 -42.28 -21.18 20.85
C PRO A 390 -42.23 -21.07 19.32
N MET A 391 -41.29 -21.80 18.71
CA MET A 391 -41.03 -21.75 17.27
C MET A 391 -41.59 -22.96 16.54
N HIS A 392 -42.37 -22.73 15.49
CA HIS A 392 -42.68 -23.80 14.55
C HIS A 392 -41.42 -24.30 13.85
N ASN A 393 -41.34 -25.61 13.63
CA ASN A 393 -40.14 -26.28 13.14
C ASN A 393 -38.87 -25.97 13.98
N GLY A 394 -39.07 -25.69 15.26
CA GLY A 394 -38.04 -25.27 16.20
C GLY A 394 -36.98 -26.32 16.53
N PRO A 395 -36.09 -25.99 17.48
CA PRO A 395 -35.00 -26.86 17.89
C PRO A 395 -35.44 -28.28 18.31
N PRO A 396 -34.57 -29.29 18.13
CA PRO A 396 -34.91 -30.65 18.55
C PRO A 396 -35.17 -30.76 20.06
N GLY A 397 -36.32 -31.33 20.43
CA GLY A 397 -36.65 -31.61 21.83
C GLY A 397 -37.45 -30.51 22.53
N THR A 398 -37.85 -29.47 21.81
CA THR A 398 -38.74 -28.43 22.31
C THR A 398 -40.19 -28.67 21.85
N VAL A 399 -41.10 -27.79 22.24
CA VAL A 399 -42.55 -27.98 22.20
C VAL A 399 -43.22 -27.48 20.91
N GLY A 400 -42.50 -26.75 20.06
CA GLY A 400 -43.02 -26.18 18.82
C GLY A 400 -43.49 -27.25 17.84
N GLU A 401 -44.71 -27.11 17.33
CA GLU A 401 -45.24 -28.07 16.36
C GLU A 401 -44.56 -27.90 14.99
N THR A 402 -44.51 -28.97 14.19
CA THR A 402 -44.02 -28.88 12.80
C THR A 402 -45.14 -28.39 11.89
N TYR A 403 -44.83 -27.46 10.98
CA TYR A 403 -45.79 -27.04 9.96
C TYR A 403 -46.24 -28.22 9.09
N SER A 404 -47.54 -28.26 8.80
CA SER A 404 -48.17 -29.31 8.01
C SER A 404 -49.09 -28.72 6.95
N GLY A 405 -49.09 -29.29 5.74
CA GLY A 405 -49.97 -28.85 4.66
C GLY A 405 -49.57 -27.55 3.96
N ILE A 406 -48.42 -26.97 4.27
CA ILE A 406 -47.83 -25.82 3.57
C ILE A 406 -46.93 -26.32 2.43
N THR A 407 -47.01 -25.70 1.26
CA THR A 407 -46.20 -26.07 0.09
C THR A 407 -45.78 -24.82 -0.68
N PRO A 408 -44.47 -24.62 -1.00
CA PRO A 408 -43.33 -25.44 -0.56
C PRO A 408 -43.23 -25.55 0.97
N ALA A 409 -42.59 -26.61 1.46
CA ALA A 409 -42.49 -26.83 2.91
C ALA A 409 -41.60 -25.74 3.52
N PRO A 410 -42.00 -25.13 4.66
CA PRO A 410 -41.15 -24.21 5.40
C PRO A 410 -39.88 -24.89 5.90
N HIS A 411 -38.83 -24.10 6.07
CA HIS A 411 -37.52 -24.54 6.54
C HIS A 411 -37.58 -25.02 7.99
N VAL A 412 -36.60 -25.84 8.37
CA VAL A 412 -36.45 -26.30 9.76
C VAL A 412 -35.34 -25.53 10.47
N TRP A 413 -35.32 -25.59 11.80
CA TRP A 413 -34.35 -24.87 12.62
C TRP A 413 -32.89 -25.05 12.17
N SER A 414 -32.48 -26.28 11.79
CA SER A 414 -31.12 -26.52 11.29
C SER A 414 -30.80 -25.75 10.01
N ASP A 415 -31.76 -25.57 9.10
CA ASP A 415 -31.54 -24.79 7.87
C ASP A 415 -31.29 -23.31 8.19
N ALA A 416 -32.04 -22.77 9.17
CA ALA A 416 -31.91 -21.39 9.62
C ALA A 416 -30.58 -21.14 10.34
N ILE A 417 -30.14 -22.07 11.20
CA ILE A 417 -28.84 -22.02 11.85
C ILE A 417 -27.70 -22.16 10.83
N ASP A 418 -27.81 -23.08 9.88
CA ASP A 418 -26.81 -23.22 8.82
C ASP A 418 -26.73 -21.93 7.98
N ALA A 419 -27.84 -21.26 7.72
CA ALA A 419 -27.86 -19.98 7.02
C ALA A 419 -27.23 -18.85 7.85
N ALA A 420 -27.52 -18.78 9.15
CA ALA A 420 -26.92 -17.81 10.07
C ALA A 420 -25.40 -17.98 10.16
N ASN A 421 -24.94 -19.21 10.40
CA ASN A 421 -23.52 -19.53 10.56
C ASN A 421 -22.73 -19.33 9.25
N ARG A 422 -23.32 -19.59 8.08
CA ARG A 422 -22.71 -19.27 6.78
C ARG A 422 -22.42 -17.77 6.60
N MET A 423 -23.14 -16.90 7.30
CA MET A 423 -22.92 -15.46 7.29
C MET A 423 -22.24 -14.93 8.54
N HIS A 424 -21.81 -15.83 9.44
CA HIS A 424 -21.27 -15.49 10.75
C HIS A 424 -22.23 -14.60 11.58
N GLY A 425 -23.53 -14.75 11.35
CA GLY A 425 -24.57 -13.96 12.00
C GLY A 425 -24.81 -14.40 13.44
N LYS A 426 -24.90 -13.44 14.36
CA LYS A 426 -25.18 -13.68 15.79
C LYS A 426 -26.63 -13.38 16.09
N VAL A 427 -27.37 -14.35 16.64
CA VAL A 427 -28.76 -14.13 17.08
C VAL A 427 -28.76 -13.82 18.57
N LEU A 428 -29.35 -12.69 18.94
CA LEU A 428 -29.57 -12.28 20.34
C LEU A 428 -31.05 -12.42 20.67
N GLY A 429 -31.37 -13.10 21.77
CA GLY A 429 -32.74 -13.42 22.14
C GLY A 429 -33.41 -12.35 22.99
N MET A 430 -34.60 -11.91 22.60
CA MET A 430 -35.43 -10.94 23.34
C MET A 430 -36.78 -11.58 23.67
N SER A 431 -36.87 -12.21 24.84
CA SER A 431 -38.08 -12.95 25.26
C SER A 431 -39.06 -12.07 26.03
N SER A 432 -40.32 -12.02 25.61
CA SER A 432 -41.41 -11.30 26.31
C SER A 432 -42.30 -12.22 27.19
N GLU A 433 -41.87 -13.46 27.46
CA GLU A 433 -42.64 -14.40 28.29
C GLU A 433 -42.75 -14.02 29.78
N GLY A 434 -42.05 -12.97 30.23
CA GLY A 434 -42.09 -12.48 31.61
C GLY A 434 -41.49 -13.46 32.63
N GLY A 435 -40.42 -14.14 32.23
CA GLY A 435 -39.59 -14.98 33.08
C GLY A 435 -38.60 -15.84 32.28
N THR A 436 -37.69 -16.52 32.99
CA THR A 436 -36.74 -17.45 32.39
C THR A 436 -37.24 -18.89 32.53
N GLY A 437 -37.20 -19.68 31.44
CA GLY A 437 -37.62 -21.09 31.43
C GLY A 437 -39.00 -21.36 30.83
N GLY A 438 -39.59 -20.38 30.15
CA GLY A 438 -40.71 -20.56 29.23
C GLY A 438 -40.37 -21.47 28.04
N GLU A 439 -41.35 -21.72 27.19
CA GLU A 439 -41.19 -22.61 26.03
C GLU A 439 -40.51 -21.89 24.85
N GLY A 440 -40.85 -20.61 24.61
CA GLY A 440 -40.14 -19.76 23.65
C GLY A 440 -38.73 -19.40 24.11
N TRP A 441 -38.52 -19.24 25.43
CA TRP A 441 -37.20 -19.05 26.03
C TRP A 441 -36.25 -20.18 25.67
N GLN A 442 -36.70 -21.44 25.73
CA GLN A 442 -35.87 -22.60 25.38
C GLN A 442 -35.51 -22.62 23.89
N ASP A 443 -36.45 -22.23 23.04
CA ASP A 443 -36.22 -22.16 21.59
C ASP A 443 -35.23 -21.05 21.22
N LEU A 444 -35.38 -19.88 21.83
CA LEU A 444 -34.45 -18.76 21.71
C LEU A 444 -33.07 -19.14 22.25
N GLU A 445 -32.99 -19.76 23.43
CA GLU A 445 -31.72 -20.20 24.04
C GLU A 445 -30.94 -21.12 23.10
N ALA A 446 -31.61 -22.15 22.55
CA ALA A 446 -30.99 -23.06 21.61
C ALA A 446 -30.48 -22.32 20.35
N THR A 447 -31.23 -21.35 19.84
CA THR A 447 -30.86 -20.56 18.66
C THR A 447 -29.67 -19.64 18.92
N VAL A 448 -29.67 -18.95 20.07
CA VAL A 448 -28.56 -18.07 20.52
C VAL A 448 -27.27 -18.88 20.68
N ILE A 449 -27.34 -20.05 21.34
CA ILE A 449 -26.20 -20.95 21.49
C ILE A 449 -25.69 -21.45 20.13
N ALA A 450 -26.59 -21.87 19.24
CA ALA A 450 -26.22 -22.45 17.95
C ALA A 450 -25.61 -21.45 16.95
N THR A 451 -25.82 -20.14 17.17
CA THR A 451 -25.18 -19.06 16.42
C THR A 451 -23.94 -18.49 17.12
N GLY A 452 -23.53 -19.08 18.24
CA GLY A 452 -22.32 -18.68 18.97
C GLY A 452 -22.43 -17.33 19.68
N ALA A 453 -23.63 -16.80 19.90
CA ALA A 453 -23.87 -15.60 20.70
C ALA A 453 -23.84 -15.97 22.20
N VAL A 454 -22.68 -16.45 22.64
CA VAL A 454 -22.43 -16.96 24.00
C VAL A 454 -21.21 -16.24 24.56
N ASP A 455 -21.33 -15.75 25.79
CA ASP A 455 -20.22 -15.05 26.44
C ASP A 455 -19.13 -16.00 26.96
N LEU A 456 -18.04 -15.44 27.47
CA LEU A 456 -16.90 -16.19 28.04
C LEU A 456 -17.28 -17.23 29.12
N ASP A 457 -18.37 -17.01 29.84
CA ASP A 457 -18.83 -17.91 30.91
C ASP A 457 -19.73 -19.03 30.37
N GLY A 458 -19.93 -19.09 29.04
CA GLY A 458 -20.85 -20.01 28.40
C GLY A 458 -22.30 -19.56 28.52
N ILE A 459 -22.56 -18.28 28.85
CA ILE A 459 -23.91 -17.75 29.04
C ILE A 459 -24.43 -17.19 27.71
N PRO A 460 -25.57 -17.69 27.20
CA PRO A 460 -26.17 -17.16 25.98
C PRO A 460 -26.64 -15.71 26.17
N ILE A 461 -26.43 -14.86 25.16
CA ILE A 461 -26.87 -13.46 25.15
C ILE A 461 -28.38 -13.40 24.88
N MET A 462 -29.16 -13.56 25.95
CA MET A 462 -30.61 -13.55 25.91
C MET A 462 -31.19 -12.78 27.11
N PHE A 463 -32.25 -12.01 26.86
CA PHE A 463 -32.86 -11.13 27.84
C PHE A 463 -34.37 -11.36 27.95
N ASP A 464 -34.86 -11.34 29.18
CA ASP A 464 -36.28 -11.20 29.49
C ASP A 464 -36.65 -9.72 29.43
N ILE A 465 -37.44 -9.35 28.43
CA ILE A 465 -37.88 -7.97 28.18
C ILE A 465 -39.22 -7.66 28.86
N GLY A 466 -39.81 -8.62 29.58
CA GLY A 466 -41.10 -8.51 30.27
C GLY A 466 -42.31 -8.57 29.32
N TYR A 467 -43.48 -8.87 29.89
CA TYR A 467 -44.76 -9.07 29.19
C TYR A 467 -45.30 -7.86 28.39
N GLY A 468 -44.74 -6.67 28.60
CA GLY A 468 -45.14 -5.46 27.87
C GLY A 468 -43.95 -4.68 27.31
N GLY A 469 -42.77 -5.31 27.25
CA GLY A 469 -41.53 -4.70 26.80
C GLY A 469 -40.92 -3.70 27.79
N GLU A 470 -41.25 -3.77 29.08
CA GLU A 470 -40.71 -2.84 30.08
C GLU A 470 -39.18 -2.89 30.19
N GLY A 471 -38.59 -4.06 29.93
CA GLY A 471 -37.15 -4.30 29.89
C GLY A 471 -36.54 -4.19 28.48
N LEU A 472 -37.32 -3.85 27.44
CA LEU A 472 -36.88 -3.97 26.06
C LEU A 472 -35.69 -3.07 25.74
N SER A 473 -35.80 -1.77 26.04
CA SER A 473 -34.73 -0.82 25.67
C SER A 473 -33.43 -1.13 26.41
N THR A 474 -33.51 -1.55 27.67
CA THR A 474 -32.34 -2.00 28.44
C THR A 474 -31.80 -3.31 27.91
N GLY A 475 -32.65 -4.30 27.65
CA GLY A 475 -32.24 -5.61 27.15
C GLY A 475 -31.52 -5.54 25.81
N VAL A 476 -32.01 -4.72 24.87
CA VAL A 476 -31.32 -4.50 23.59
C VAL A 476 -29.94 -3.87 23.81
N VAL A 477 -29.85 -2.82 24.63
CA VAL A 477 -28.58 -2.13 24.89
C VAL A 477 -27.57 -3.05 25.60
N ASP A 478 -28.03 -3.75 26.63
CA ASP A 478 -27.20 -4.69 27.40
C ASP A 478 -26.76 -5.87 26.52
N SER A 479 -27.60 -6.35 25.61
CA SER A 479 -27.22 -7.43 24.68
C SER A 479 -26.10 -7.02 23.71
N ILE A 480 -26.16 -5.79 23.21
CA ILE A 480 -25.15 -5.26 22.30
C ILE A 480 -23.88 -4.96 23.07
N GLU A 481 -23.99 -4.48 24.31
CA GLU A 481 -22.84 -4.30 25.19
C GLU A 481 -22.16 -5.63 25.52
N MET A 482 -22.91 -6.68 25.87
CA MET A 482 -22.34 -8.00 26.10
C MET A 482 -21.70 -8.58 24.83
N LEU A 483 -22.34 -8.46 23.67
CA LEU A 483 -21.75 -8.88 22.40
C LEU A 483 -20.43 -8.16 22.12
N ALA A 484 -20.42 -6.83 22.25
CA ALA A 484 -19.27 -5.98 21.96
C ALA A 484 -18.19 -5.97 23.05
N THR A 485 -18.31 -6.78 24.12
CA THR A 485 -17.31 -6.82 25.20
C THR A 485 -17.01 -8.21 25.78
N ARG A 486 -17.89 -9.21 25.56
CA ARG A 486 -17.79 -10.53 26.21
C ARG A 486 -17.95 -11.73 25.29
N VAL A 487 -18.38 -11.55 24.04
CA VAL A 487 -18.52 -12.66 23.10
C VAL A 487 -17.21 -12.79 22.32
N PRO A 488 -16.46 -13.88 22.48
CA PRO A 488 -15.20 -14.08 21.77
C PRO A 488 -15.45 -14.36 20.29
N PHE A 489 -14.48 -14.01 19.46
CA PHE A 489 -14.47 -14.26 18.02
C PHE A 489 -13.04 -14.56 17.54
N ASP A 490 -12.93 -15.17 16.37
CA ASP A 490 -11.63 -15.44 15.75
C ASP A 490 -11.11 -14.18 15.04
N VAL A 491 -9.81 -13.93 15.06
CA VAL A 491 -9.19 -12.73 14.48
C VAL A 491 -8.13 -13.11 13.48
N ASP A 492 -8.28 -12.64 12.25
CA ASP A 492 -7.36 -12.84 11.14
C ASP A 492 -7.16 -11.55 10.36
N THR A 493 -6.40 -11.63 9.26
CA THR A 493 -6.03 -10.47 8.44
C THR A 493 -6.21 -10.73 6.96
N PHE A 494 -6.43 -9.66 6.22
CA PHE A 494 -6.28 -9.61 4.78
C PHE A 494 -5.69 -8.27 4.36
N THR A 495 -5.26 -8.17 3.10
CA THR A 495 -4.63 -6.98 2.53
C THR A 495 -5.50 -6.39 1.44
N GLU A 496 -5.50 -5.07 1.33
CA GLU A 496 -6.16 -4.31 0.27
C GLU A 496 -5.14 -3.41 -0.41
N ASP A 497 -5.19 -3.39 -1.74
CA ASP A 497 -4.39 -2.53 -2.59
C ASP A 497 -4.98 -1.12 -2.67
N ASP A 498 -4.16 -0.11 -2.92
CA ASP A 498 -4.66 1.23 -3.25
C ASP A 498 -5.07 1.29 -4.73
N PRO A 499 -6.37 1.40 -5.06
CA PRO A 499 -6.81 1.50 -6.45
C PRO A 499 -6.36 2.81 -7.13
N GLY A 500 -5.77 3.74 -6.37
CA GLY A 500 -5.23 5.01 -6.84
C GLY A 500 -3.83 4.94 -7.44
N ASP A 501 -3.11 3.81 -7.34
CA ASP A 501 -1.73 3.71 -7.83
C ASP A 501 -1.63 4.04 -9.34
N PRO A 502 -0.86 5.09 -9.74
CA PRO A 502 -0.68 5.45 -11.14
C PRO A 502 -0.02 4.35 -12.00
N LEU A 503 0.79 3.47 -11.39
CA LEU A 503 1.48 2.38 -12.09
C LEU A 503 0.60 1.11 -12.21
N GLY A 504 -0.48 1.02 -11.43
CA GLY A 504 -1.39 -0.12 -11.40
C GLY A 504 -0.75 -1.41 -10.85
N ILE A 505 0.26 -1.26 -10.00
CA ILE A 505 0.93 -2.32 -9.25
C ILE A 505 0.10 -2.63 -8.01
N ASP A 506 -0.17 -3.91 -7.77
CA ASP A 506 -0.82 -4.36 -6.55
C ASP A 506 0.20 -4.34 -5.39
N ALA A 507 0.17 -3.29 -4.58
CA ALA A 507 1.11 -3.06 -3.47
C ALA A 507 1.00 -4.12 -2.37
N THR A 508 -0.06 -4.94 -2.34
CA THR A 508 -0.16 -6.02 -1.36
C THR A 508 0.91 -7.10 -1.56
N CYS A 509 1.52 -7.17 -2.75
CA CYS A 509 2.59 -8.13 -3.01
C CYS A 509 3.85 -7.89 -2.16
N PHE A 510 4.08 -6.65 -1.68
CA PHE A 510 5.19 -6.33 -0.79
C PHE A 510 5.02 -6.99 0.58
N ILE A 511 3.79 -7.31 0.97
CA ILE A 511 3.42 -7.95 2.24
C ILE A 511 3.51 -9.48 2.06
N ARG A 512 4.62 -10.07 2.49
CA ARG A 512 4.91 -11.50 2.26
C ARG A 512 4.21 -12.42 3.25
N ARG A 513 4.09 -11.98 4.50
CA ARG A 513 3.50 -12.79 5.55
C ARG A 513 2.99 -11.91 6.68
N ILE A 514 1.82 -12.23 7.20
CA ILE A 514 1.27 -11.67 8.43
C ILE A 514 1.07 -12.84 9.40
N THR A 515 1.78 -12.84 10.53
CA THR A 515 1.74 -13.95 11.49
C THR A 515 1.24 -13.47 12.84
N PRO A 516 0.19 -14.09 13.41
CA PRO A 516 -0.23 -13.83 14.78
C PRO A 516 0.96 -13.92 15.75
N LEU A 517 1.30 -12.87 16.48
CA LEU A 517 2.38 -12.89 17.48
C LEU A 517 1.82 -13.20 18.86
N ARG A 518 1.03 -12.28 19.42
CA ARG A 518 0.33 -12.39 20.71
C ARG A 518 -0.87 -11.45 20.75
N TRP A 519 -1.66 -11.54 21.80
CA TRP A 519 -2.70 -10.55 22.09
C TRP A 519 -2.73 -10.23 23.58
N ILE A 520 -3.32 -9.08 23.91
CA ILE A 520 -3.43 -8.52 25.24
C ILE A 520 -4.90 -8.23 25.49
N GLY A 521 -5.48 -8.87 26.52
CA GLY A 521 -6.89 -8.68 26.86
C GLY A 521 -7.22 -7.27 27.33
N PRO A 522 -8.51 -6.87 27.25
CA PRO A 522 -8.97 -5.55 27.66
C PRO A 522 -8.74 -5.29 29.16
N THR A 523 -8.43 -4.04 29.51
CA THR A 523 -8.14 -3.65 30.90
C THR A 523 -9.37 -3.83 31.80
N GLY A 524 -9.19 -4.47 32.97
CA GLY A 524 -10.24 -4.57 34.01
C GLY A 524 -11.01 -5.89 34.04
N ILE A 525 -10.67 -6.86 33.18
CA ILE A 525 -11.16 -8.24 33.25
C ILE A 525 -10.16 -9.08 34.06
N GLU A 526 -10.34 -9.18 35.39
CA GLU A 526 -9.50 -10.03 36.26
C GLU A 526 -9.88 -11.52 36.10
N ASN A 527 -8.86 -12.39 35.98
CA ASN A 527 -8.89 -13.79 35.53
C ASN A 527 -8.94 -13.97 34.01
N ASP A 528 -8.14 -13.17 33.31
CA ASP A 528 -7.92 -13.28 31.88
C ASP A 528 -7.53 -14.72 31.47
N PRO A 529 -8.39 -15.45 30.73
CA PRO A 529 -8.01 -16.71 30.13
C PRO A 529 -7.03 -16.51 28.96
N ALA A 530 -6.63 -15.29 28.56
CA ALA A 530 -5.76 -14.97 27.41
C ALA A 530 -4.33 -15.53 27.45
N SER A 531 -4.07 -16.54 28.27
CA SER A 531 -2.98 -17.49 28.01
C SER A 531 -3.46 -18.75 27.24
N ALA A 532 -4.76 -18.85 26.87
CA ALA A 532 -5.40 -20.04 26.31
C ALA A 532 -6.00 -19.87 24.91
N ALA A 533 -6.13 -18.65 24.38
CA ALA A 533 -6.47 -18.44 22.99
C ALA A 533 -5.38 -19.07 22.12
N GLY A 534 -5.74 -20.15 21.44
CA GLY A 534 -4.89 -20.76 20.44
C GLY A 534 -4.63 -19.75 19.34
N LYS A 535 -3.49 -19.87 18.68
CA LYS A 535 -3.24 -19.25 17.40
C LYS A 535 -2.64 -20.27 16.47
N ASP A 536 -2.90 -20.14 15.19
CA ASP A 536 -2.12 -20.80 14.17
C ASP A 536 -1.25 -19.78 13.41
N GLU A 537 -0.92 -20.07 12.16
CA GLU A 537 -0.06 -19.20 11.35
C GLU A 537 -0.79 -17.98 10.78
N SER A 538 -2.12 -17.92 10.83
CA SER A 538 -2.92 -16.83 10.26
C SER A 538 -3.97 -16.25 11.20
N THR A 539 -4.40 -16.99 12.21
CA THR A 539 -5.60 -16.67 12.98
C THR A 539 -5.36 -16.80 14.49
N PHE A 540 -5.82 -15.81 15.25
CA PHE A 540 -6.06 -15.93 16.69
C PHE A 540 -7.46 -16.47 16.92
N TYR A 541 -7.60 -17.42 17.84
CA TYR A 541 -8.89 -18.02 18.19
C TYR A 541 -9.42 -17.47 19.51
N GLU A 542 -10.75 -17.28 19.58
CA GLU A 542 -11.46 -16.87 20.81
C GLU A 542 -10.93 -15.56 21.44
N VAL A 543 -10.62 -14.55 20.62
CA VAL A 543 -10.19 -13.22 21.06
C VAL A 543 -11.38 -12.42 21.56
N LEU A 544 -11.17 -11.61 22.59
CA LEU A 544 -12.19 -10.74 23.13
C LEU A 544 -12.25 -9.38 22.44
N PRO A 545 -13.46 -8.85 22.17
CA PRO A 545 -13.60 -7.49 21.73
C PRO A 545 -12.93 -6.49 22.70
N GLY A 546 -12.22 -5.52 22.14
CA GLY A 546 -11.46 -4.51 22.89
C GLY A 546 -10.09 -4.96 23.41
N ALA A 547 -9.65 -6.17 23.06
CA ALA A 547 -8.26 -6.58 23.15
C ALA A 547 -7.38 -5.85 22.11
N THR A 548 -6.08 -5.87 22.34
CA THR A 548 -5.05 -5.53 21.35
C THR A 548 -4.42 -6.82 20.83
N VAL A 549 -4.41 -7.00 19.52
CA VAL A 549 -3.70 -8.12 18.85
C VAL A 549 -2.45 -7.58 18.19
N GLU A 550 -1.37 -8.36 18.23
CA GLU A 550 -0.08 -8.01 17.63
C GLU A 550 0.28 -9.05 16.58
N PHE A 551 0.63 -8.59 15.38
CA PHE A 551 1.06 -9.42 14.26
C PHE A 551 2.48 -9.06 13.87
N THR A 552 3.33 -10.07 13.64
CA THR A 552 4.60 -9.88 12.95
C THR A 552 4.34 -9.92 11.46
N VAL A 553 4.61 -8.81 10.78
CA VAL A 553 4.47 -8.64 9.33
C VAL A 553 5.83 -8.62 8.68
N GLN A 554 5.99 -9.44 7.65
CA GLN A 554 7.19 -9.53 6.83
C GLN A 554 6.95 -8.82 5.50
N PHE A 555 7.82 -7.87 5.18
CA PHE A 555 7.79 -7.08 3.96
C PHE A 555 9.02 -7.38 3.10
N GLN A 556 8.86 -7.42 1.78
CA GLN A 556 9.98 -7.63 0.85
C GLN A 556 9.63 -7.27 -0.60
N ASN A 557 10.53 -6.56 -1.28
CA ASN A 557 10.46 -6.33 -2.72
C ASN A 557 11.35 -7.33 -3.48
N VAL A 558 10.77 -8.42 -4.00
CA VAL A 558 11.50 -9.42 -4.81
C VAL A 558 10.97 -9.49 -6.24
N ASP A 559 9.66 -9.39 -6.39
CA ASP A 559 8.92 -9.58 -7.64
C ASP A 559 7.75 -8.61 -7.79
N CYS A 560 7.72 -7.56 -6.96
CA CYS A 560 6.67 -6.55 -6.95
C CYS A 560 6.96 -5.44 -7.95
N PHE A 561 8.09 -4.77 -7.74
CA PHE A 561 8.53 -3.66 -8.55
C PHE A 561 10.04 -3.76 -8.74
N ALA A 562 10.48 -3.75 -9.99
CA ALA A 562 11.89 -3.95 -10.33
C ALA A 562 12.77 -2.73 -9.98
N GLY A 563 12.15 -1.61 -9.62
CA GLY A 563 12.79 -0.30 -9.61
C GLY A 563 12.64 0.40 -10.97
N ASP A 564 12.80 1.72 -10.94
CA ASP A 564 13.08 2.57 -12.09
C ASP A 564 14.04 3.69 -11.66
N GLU A 565 14.40 4.57 -12.59
CA GLU A 565 15.27 5.76 -12.35
C GLU A 565 14.65 6.78 -11.38
N TYR A 566 13.48 6.49 -10.81
CA TYR A 566 12.77 7.36 -9.88
C TYR A 566 12.41 6.60 -8.59
N ALA A 567 12.43 7.28 -7.46
CA ALA A 567 11.82 6.78 -6.25
C ALA A 567 10.30 6.67 -6.42
N ARG A 568 9.72 5.57 -5.92
CA ARG A 568 8.29 5.27 -6.03
C ARG A 568 7.65 5.01 -4.68
N VAL A 569 6.42 5.51 -4.53
CA VAL A 569 5.59 5.32 -3.33
C VAL A 569 4.42 4.40 -3.65
N PHE A 570 4.24 3.38 -2.82
CA PHE A 570 3.13 2.44 -2.87
C PHE A 570 2.38 2.42 -1.55
N LEU A 571 1.06 2.28 -1.62
CA LEU A 571 0.18 2.20 -0.45
C LEU A 571 -0.53 0.86 -0.42
N ALA A 572 -0.44 0.17 0.72
CA ALA A 572 -1.22 -1.04 0.98
C ALA A 572 -1.90 -0.94 2.33
N THR A 573 -3.10 -1.52 2.47
CA THR A 573 -3.82 -1.56 3.75
C THR A 573 -3.82 -2.97 4.30
N ILE A 574 -3.38 -3.13 5.55
CA ILE A 574 -3.55 -4.35 6.33
C ILE A 574 -4.83 -4.20 7.15
N VAL A 575 -5.78 -5.10 6.95
CA VAL A 575 -7.08 -5.08 7.63
C VAL A 575 -7.15 -6.25 8.60
N VAL A 576 -7.48 -5.95 9.85
CA VAL A 576 -7.81 -6.96 10.86
C VAL A 576 -9.32 -7.17 10.88
N GLN A 577 -9.74 -8.42 10.83
CA GLN A 577 -11.16 -8.80 10.85
C GLN A 577 -11.49 -9.85 11.89
N GLY A 578 -12.74 -9.80 12.37
CA GLY A 578 -13.33 -10.75 13.30
C GLY A 578 -14.25 -11.75 12.60
N ASP A 579 -14.17 -13.02 12.97
CA ASP A 579 -14.94 -14.15 12.42
C ASP A 579 -14.93 -14.18 10.87
N HIS A 580 -13.82 -13.79 10.23
CA HIS A 580 -13.69 -13.65 8.76
C HIS A 580 -14.70 -12.69 8.09
N VAL A 581 -15.34 -11.79 8.86
CA VAL A 581 -16.42 -10.94 8.34
C VAL A 581 -16.31 -9.49 8.77
N THR A 582 -16.17 -9.21 10.06
CA THR A 582 -16.29 -7.83 10.55
C THR A 582 -14.95 -7.14 10.53
N ARG A 583 -14.85 -5.98 9.88
CA ARG A 583 -13.65 -5.15 10.00
C ARG A 583 -13.56 -4.63 11.43
N LEU A 584 -12.38 -4.77 12.03
CA LEU A 584 -12.11 -4.36 13.41
C LEU A 584 -11.24 -3.10 13.43
N ASP A 585 -10.11 -3.19 12.74
CA ASP A 585 -9.09 -2.15 12.67
C ASP A 585 -8.28 -2.30 11.38
N GLU A 586 -7.59 -1.25 10.97
CA GLU A 586 -6.79 -1.26 9.74
C GLU A 586 -5.57 -0.35 9.87
N ARG A 587 -4.53 -0.68 9.11
CA ARG A 587 -3.30 0.10 9.04
C ARG A 587 -2.91 0.28 7.58
N VAL A 588 -2.79 1.53 7.16
CA VAL A 588 -2.14 1.88 5.88
C VAL A 588 -0.64 1.77 6.09
N VAL A 589 0.04 1.11 5.14
CA VAL A 589 1.49 0.95 5.11
C VAL A 589 2.01 1.74 3.91
N LEU A 590 2.87 2.72 4.19
CA LEU A 590 3.62 3.47 3.19
C LEU A 590 4.87 2.65 2.81
N ILE A 591 5.00 2.31 1.55
CA ILE A 591 6.14 1.56 1.02
C ILE A 591 6.86 2.45 0.02
N ILE A 592 8.14 2.67 0.27
CA ILE A 592 9.04 3.44 -0.57
C ILE A 592 9.95 2.43 -1.27
N VAL A 593 9.99 2.47 -2.59
CA VAL A 593 11.03 1.79 -3.37
C VAL A 593 11.96 2.89 -3.88
N PRO A 594 13.22 2.93 -3.43
CA PRO A 594 14.22 3.88 -3.93
C PRO A 594 14.38 3.81 -5.44
N ALA A 595 14.92 4.88 -6.02
CA ALA A 595 15.42 4.83 -7.38
C ALA A 595 16.51 3.76 -7.51
N VAL A 596 16.67 3.26 -8.73
CA VAL A 596 17.79 2.37 -9.06
C VAL A 596 18.41 2.84 -10.36
N GLU A 597 19.74 2.83 -10.40
CA GLU A 597 20.45 2.99 -11.65
C GLU A 597 20.10 1.84 -12.61
N LEU A 598 19.62 2.19 -13.79
CA LEU A 598 19.37 1.22 -14.84
C LEU A 598 20.63 1.08 -15.70
N PRO A 599 21.09 -0.16 -16.00
CA PRO A 599 22.26 -0.32 -16.85
C PRO A 599 22.00 0.25 -18.24
N PHE A 600 22.81 1.24 -18.64
CA PHE A 600 22.83 1.81 -19.98
C PHE A 600 23.02 0.70 -21.05
N GLY A 601 22.19 0.73 -22.09
CA GLY A 601 21.89 -0.40 -22.98
C GLY A 601 22.60 -0.43 -24.33
#